data_AF-A0A183CTC8-F1
#
_entry.id   AF-A0A183CTC8-F1
#
_cell.length_a   1.000
_cell.length_b   1.000
_cell.length_c   1.000
_cell.angle_alpha   90.00
_cell.angle_beta   90.00
_cell.angle_gamma   90.00
#
_symmetry.space_group_name_H-M   'P 1'
#
loop_
_entity.id
_entity.type
_entity.pdbx_description
1 polymer ?
#
loop_
_entity_poly.entity_id
_entity_poly.type
_entity_poly.pdbx_seq_one_letter_code
_entity_poly.pdbx_strand_id
1 'polypeptide(L)'
;MRFVAVIGDGKAVDIFFKVVVVVSKLCRKRCVVRVTPNEFSFVNVYNVREGMHVDFRIHKDHLFNSWSFDGLSPDNNAIFFELSTDDFVSSLHSRASQ
;
A
#
# COMPACT_ATOMS: atom_id res chain seq x y z
N MET A 1 4.36 -5.83 16.15
CA MET A 1 4.33 -5.37 14.76
C MET A 1 4.52 -3.87 14.70
N ARG A 2 5.49 -3.40 13.91
CA ARG A 2 5.78 -1.98 13.67
C ARG A 2 6.17 -1.81 12.21
N PHE A 3 5.61 -0.81 11.56
CA PHE A 3 6.00 -0.43 10.21
C PHE A 3 6.05 1.09 10.10
N VAL A 4 7.16 1.61 9.57
CA VAL A 4 7.35 3.01 9.22
C VAL A 4 8.09 3.05 7.89
N ALA A 5 7.58 3.83 6.95
CA ALA A 5 8.29 4.13 5.72
C ALA A 5 8.14 5.61 5.38
N VAL A 6 9.19 6.18 4.79
CA VAL A 6 9.19 7.55 4.29
C VAL A 6 9.30 7.48 2.78
N ILE A 7 8.27 7.96 2.08
CA ILE A 7 8.31 8.13 0.62
C ILE A 7 9.36 9.20 0.30
N GLY A 8 10.04 9.05 -0.84
CA GLY A 8 11.16 9.89 -1.23
C GLY A 8 10.77 11.32 -1.60
N ASP A 9 11.15 11.75 -2.80
CA ASP A 9 10.91 13.11 -3.26
C ASP A 9 9.44 13.34 -3.70
N GLY A 10 9.12 14.57 -4.12
CA GLY A 10 7.78 14.92 -4.59
C GLY A 10 7.31 14.06 -5.76
N LYS A 11 8.22 13.61 -6.64
CA LYS A 11 7.87 12.71 -7.75
C LYS A 11 7.47 11.33 -7.23
N ALA A 12 8.18 10.79 -6.24
CA ALA A 12 7.82 9.53 -5.61
C ALA A 12 6.46 9.61 -4.90
N VAL A 13 6.15 10.75 -4.27
CA VAL A 13 4.82 11.02 -3.67
C VAL A 13 3.73 11.04 -4.75
N ASP A 14 3.94 11.74 -5.86
CA ASP A 14 2.98 11.79 -6.96
C ASP A 14 2.73 10.41 -7.58
N ILE A 15 3.79 9.61 -7.74
CA ILE A 15 3.69 8.23 -8.25
C ILE A 15 2.88 7.38 -7.27
N PHE A 16 3.19 7.45 -5.96
CA PHE A 16 2.47 6.72 -4.94
C PHE A 16 0.99 7.10 -4.91
N PHE A 17 0.67 8.39 -4.99
CA PHE A 17 -0.71 8.86 -5.07
C PHE A 17 -1.45 8.30 -6.30
N LYS A 18 -0.84 8.34 -7.48
CA LYS A 18 -1.42 7.76 -8.71
C LYS A 18 -1.66 6.26 -8.57
N VAL A 19 -0.75 5.52 -7.94
CA VAL A 19 -0.94 4.11 -7.62
C VAL A 19 -2.17 3.91 -6.75
N VAL A 20 -2.31 4.68 -5.66
CA VAL A 20 -3.45 4.56 -4.75
C VAL A 20 -4.78 4.87 -5.45
N VAL A 21 -4.81 5.86 -6.36
CA VAL A 21 -5.98 6.16 -7.20
C VAL A 21 -6.31 5.02 -8.18
N VAL A 22 -5.31 4.33 -8.74
CA VAL A 22 -5.55 3.15 -9.58
C VAL A 22 -6.09 2.00 -8.73
N VAL A 23 -5.51 1.76 -7.56
CA VAL A 23 -5.95 0.72 -6.63
C VAL A 23 -7.39 0.96 -6.16
N SER A 24 -7.78 2.20 -5.87
CA SER A 24 -9.17 2.50 -5.46
C SER A 24 -10.18 2.18 -6.56
N LYS A 25 -9.85 2.46 -7.82
CA LYS A 25 -10.70 2.12 -8.97
C LYS A 25 -10.83 0.61 -9.17
N LEU A 26 -9.77 -0.16 -8.92
CA LEU A 26 -9.77 -1.61 -9.12
C LEU A 26 -10.34 -2.39 -7.92
N CYS A 27 -9.99 -2.01 -6.69
CA CYS A 27 -10.37 -2.70 -5.46
C CYS A 27 -11.71 -2.23 -4.87
N ARG A 28 -12.45 -1.35 -5.57
CA ARG A 28 -13.70 -0.75 -5.10
C ARG A 28 -13.53 -0.10 -3.72
N LYS A 29 -14.25 -0.54 -2.68
CA LYS A 29 -14.34 0.13 -1.37
C LYS A 29 -13.20 -0.18 -0.40
N ARG A 30 -12.63 -1.39 -0.46
CA ARG A 30 -11.66 -1.86 0.53
C ARG A 30 -10.56 -2.69 -0.13
N CYS A 31 -9.34 -2.55 0.36
CA CYS A 31 -8.22 -3.39 -0.02
C CYS A 31 -7.44 -3.85 1.21
N VAL A 32 -6.76 -4.98 1.08
CA VAL A 32 -5.77 -5.45 2.04
C VAL A 32 -4.43 -4.85 1.65
N VAL A 33 -3.75 -4.24 2.62
CA VAL A 33 -2.33 -3.93 2.50
C VAL A 33 -1.53 -5.07 3.11
N ARG A 34 -0.53 -5.55 2.37
CA ARG A 34 0.49 -6.46 2.85
C ARG A 34 1.83 -5.73 2.87
N VAL A 35 2.50 -5.72 4.02
CA VAL A 35 3.85 -5.19 4.17
C VAL A 35 4.80 -6.32 4.57
N THR A 36 5.91 -6.45 3.86
CA THR A 36 6.98 -7.43 4.14
C THR A 36 8.30 -6.68 4.40
N PRO A 37 9.45 -7.34 4.63
CA PRO A 37 10.72 -6.63 4.76
C PRO A 37 11.14 -5.82 3.53
N ASN A 38 10.59 -6.12 2.34
CA ASN A 38 11.01 -5.51 1.08
C ASN A 38 9.87 -4.96 0.22
N GLU A 39 8.60 -5.24 0.54
CA GLU A 39 7.48 -4.88 -0.31
C GLU A 39 6.34 -4.23 0.47
N PHE A 40 5.74 -3.21 -0.16
CA PHE A 40 4.41 -2.71 0.18
C PHE A 40 3.45 -3.16 -0.93
N SER A 41 2.39 -3.90 -0.60
CA SER A 41 1.46 -4.44 -1.60
C SER A 41 0.01 -4.08 -1.29
N PHE A 42 -0.78 -3.84 -2.35
CA PHE A 42 -2.23 -3.78 -2.29
C PHE A 42 -2.82 -5.04 -2.90
N VAL A 43 -3.70 -5.69 -2.15
CA VAL A 43 -4.40 -6.91 -2.54
C VAL A 43 -5.90 -6.67 -2.44
N ASN A 44 -6.67 -7.06 -3.46
CA ASN A 44 -8.12 -6.93 -3.38
C ASN A 44 -8.72 -7.97 -2.41
N VAL A 45 -9.79 -7.59 -1.71
CA VAL A 45 -10.48 -8.45 -0.71
C VAL A 45 -11.40 -9.47 -1.38
N TYR A 46 -11.69 -9.31 -2.68
CA TYR A 46 -12.70 -10.10 -3.38
C TYR A 46 -12.24 -11.52 -3.66
N ASN A 47 -13.19 -12.45 -3.58
CA ASN A 47 -12.97 -13.86 -3.87
C ASN A 47 -12.51 -14.00 -5.32
N VAL A 48 -11.46 -14.79 -5.56
CA VAL A 48 -10.91 -15.10 -6.90
C VAL A 48 -12.00 -15.59 -7.87
N ARG A 49 -13.09 -16.17 -7.35
CA ARG A 49 -14.27 -16.58 -8.12
C ARG A 49 -15.00 -15.43 -8.82
N GLU A 50 -14.85 -14.18 -8.37
CA GLU A 50 -15.42 -12.99 -9.02
C GLU A 50 -14.53 -12.44 -10.16
N GLY A 51 -13.50 -13.19 -10.57
CA GLY A 51 -12.81 -13.04 -11.86
C GLY A 51 -11.70 -11.98 -11.91
N MET A 52 -11.48 -11.21 -10.84
CA MET A 52 -10.40 -10.22 -10.79
C MET A 52 -9.57 -10.38 -9.53
N HIS A 53 -8.27 -10.62 -9.68
CA HIS A 53 -7.29 -10.59 -8.61
C HIS A 53 -6.31 -9.45 -8.87
N VAL A 54 -6.15 -8.58 -7.90
CA VAL A 54 -5.21 -7.46 -7.92
C VAL A 54 -4.17 -7.73 -6.85
N ASP A 55 -2.91 -7.82 -7.28
CA ASP A 55 -1.74 -7.83 -6.40
C ASP A 55 -0.75 -6.81 -6.96
N PHE A 56 -0.84 -5.58 -6.45
CA PHE A 56 0.04 -4.48 -6.84
C PHE A 56 1.17 -4.37 -5.83
N ARG A 57 2.42 -4.53 -6.26
CA ARG A 57 3.60 -4.54 -5.37
C ARG A 57 4.54 -3.39 -5.65
N ILE A 58 4.99 -2.74 -4.59
CA ILE A 58 6.00 -1.69 -4.61
C ILE A 58 7.19 -2.21 -3.80
N HIS A 59 8.32 -2.36 -4.47
CA HIS A 59 9.58 -2.67 -3.79
C HIS A 59 10.04 -1.44 -2.99
N LYS A 60 10.59 -1.66 -1.79
CA LYS A 60 11.01 -0.58 -0.87
C LYS A 60 11.99 0.41 -1.55
N ASP A 61 12.86 -0.08 -2.40
CA ASP A 61 13.93 0.72 -3.03
C ASP A 61 13.44 1.61 -4.19
N HIS A 62 12.17 1.47 -4.61
CA HIS A 62 11.65 2.24 -5.75
C HIS A 62 11.10 3.62 -5.36
N LEU A 63 10.41 3.72 -4.22
CA LEU A 63 9.69 4.93 -3.83
C LEU A 63 10.04 5.41 -2.42
N PHE A 64 10.70 4.61 -1.59
CA PHE A 64 10.90 4.92 -0.18
C PHE A 64 12.36 5.25 0.13
N ASN A 65 12.59 6.35 0.83
CA ASN A 65 13.91 6.75 1.34
C ASN A 65 14.26 6.05 2.66
N SER A 66 13.25 5.62 3.42
CA SER A 66 13.46 4.84 4.64
C SER A 66 12.40 3.77 4.79
N TRP A 67 12.81 2.65 5.37
CA TRP A 67 11.99 1.46 5.58
C TRP A 67 12.36 0.80 6.90
N SER A 68 11.48 0.89 7.88
CA SER A 68 11.60 0.23 9.18
C SER A 68 10.44 -0.71 9.36
N PHE A 69 10.72 -2.01 9.45
CA PHE A 69 9.73 -3.07 9.52
C PHE A 69 10.09 -4.08 10.60
N ASP A 70 9.09 -4.45 11.41
CA ASP A 70 9.18 -5.46 12.45
C ASP A 70 7.83 -6.21 12.52
N GLY A 71 7.80 -7.45 12.04
CA GLY A 71 6.59 -8.27 12.00
C GLY A 71 6.27 -8.91 13.35
N LEU A 72 5.56 -10.05 13.32
CA LEU A 72 5.20 -10.82 14.52
C LEU A 72 6.05 -12.08 14.68
N SER A 73 6.39 -12.75 13.57
CA SER A 73 7.17 -13.98 13.56
C SER A 73 8.22 -13.92 12.44
N PRO A 74 9.45 -14.42 12.67
CA PRO A 74 10.45 -14.59 11.63
C PRO A 74 9.99 -15.50 10.49
N ASP A 75 9.19 -16.54 10.79
CA ASP A 75 8.79 -17.57 9.83
C ASP A 75 7.71 -17.07 8.85
N ASN A 76 6.91 -16.10 9.27
CA ASN A 76 5.85 -15.47 8.48
C ASN A 76 5.89 -13.95 8.68
N ASN A 77 7.00 -13.35 8.30
CA ASN A 77 7.33 -11.97 8.61
C ASN A 77 6.59 -10.98 7.69
N ALA A 78 5.28 -10.84 7.90
CA ALA A 78 4.41 -9.93 7.16
C ALA A 78 3.39 -9.26 8.08
N ILE A 79 3.00 -8.05 7.72
CA ILE A 79 1.93 -7.27 8.33
C ILE A 79 0.78 -7.19 7.34
N PHE A 80 -0.42 -7.55 7.78
CA PHE A 80 -1.64 -7.43 6.99
C PHE A 80 -2.62 -6.51 7.71
N PHE A 81 -3.24 -5.60 6.98
CA PHE A 81 -4.34 -4.79 7.47
C PHE A 81 -5.25 -4.40 6.31
N GLU A 82 -6.51 -4.15 6.62
CA GLU A 82 -7.51 -3.74 5.64
C GLU A 82 -7.79 -2.24 5.79
N LEU A 83 -7.95 -1.54 4.66
CA LEU A 83 -8.29 -0.13 4.66
C LEU A 83 -9.39 0.20 3.66
N SER A 84 -10.04 1.34 3.89
CA SER A 84 -10.94 2.00 2.95
C SER A 84 -10.12 2.72 1.89
N THR A 85 -10.34 2.37 0.63
CA THR A 85 -9.62 2.96 -0.51
C THR A 85 -9.94 4.45 -0.67
N ASP A 86 -11.18 4.84 -0.42
CA ASP A 86 -11.65 6.23 -0.51
C ASP A 86 -11.02 7.11 0.60
N ASP A 87 -10.97 6.60 1.83
CA ASP A 87 -10.34 7.31 2.95
C ASP A 87 -8.83 7.48 2.72
N PHE A 88 -8.21 6.47 2.12
CA PHE A 88 -6.76 6.52 1.86
C PHE A 88 -6.42 7.50 0.73
N VAL A 89 -7.19 7.52 -0.36
CA VAL A 89 -7.06 8.56 -1.41
C VAL A 89 -7.23 9.96 -0.79
N SER A 90 -8.28 10.16 0.01
CA SER A 90 -8.58 11.45 0.65
C SER A 90 -7.46 11.91 1.59
N SER A 91 -6.88 10.99 2.36
CA SER A 91 -5.79 11.26 3.30
C SER A 91 -4.48 11.66 2.61
N LEU A 92 -4.26 11.23 1.37
CA LEU A 92 -3.11 11.64 0.56
C LEU A 92 -3.37 12.97 -0.15
N HIS A 93 -4.61 13.20 -0.59
CA HIS A 93 -5.00 14.43 -1.29
C HIS A 93 -4.89 15.67 -0.41
N SER A 94 -5.18 15.55 0.90
CA SER A 94 -5.03 16.63 1.87
C SER A 94 -3.56 17.09 2.07
N ARG A 95 -2.60 16.21 1.74
CA ARG A 95 -1.17 16.51 1.81
C ARG A 95 -0.62 17.17 0.54
N ALA A 96 -1.26 16.98 -0.61
CA ALA A 96 -0.85 17.61 -1.88
C ALA A 96 -1.24 19.09 -1.97
N SER A 97 -2.13 19.56 -1.09
CA SER A 97 -2.59 20.96 -1.03
C SER A 97 -1.84 21.82 0.00
N GLN A 98 -0.80 21.28 0.64
CA GLN A 98 0.10 21.98 1.57
C GLN A 98 1.48 22.14 0.94
#